data_AF-A0A941DQ50-F1
#
_entry.id   AF-A0A941DQ50-F1
#
_cell.length_a   1.000
_cell.length_b   1.000
_cell.length_c   1.000
_cell.angle_alpha   90.00
_cell.angle_beta   90.00
_cell.angle_gamma   90.00
#
_symmetry.space_group_name_H-M   'P 1'
#
loop_
_entity.id
_entity.type
_entity.pdbx_description
1 polymer ?
#
loop_
_entity_poly.entity_id
_entity_poly.type
_entity_poly.pdbx_seq_one_letter_code
_entity_poly.pdbx_strand_id
1 'polypeptide(L)'
;MSGIQLILAVITLLCAVAFHFAGTKPLLNVVDYSALKDPAAFNRYVGKLMLIPAAVAALSALISYSYPALAVPLLFLFPVSVLALVVWIASGSKRFAGNV
;
A
#
# COMPACT_ATOMS: atom_id res chain seq x y z
N MET A 1 -1.67 -7.98 20.65
CA MET A 1 -1.89 -6.88 19.69
C MET A 1 -0.80 -6.81 18.62
N SER A 2 0.48 -7.02 18.97
CA SER A 2 1.60 -7.10 18.00
C SER A 2 1.38 -8.12 16.87
N GLY A 3 0.79 -9.28 17.16
CA GLY A 3 0.46 -10.29 16.14
C GLY A 3 -0.47 -9.78 15.04
N ILE A 4 -1.45 -8.93 15.38
CA ILE A 4 -2.37 -8.34 14.39
C ILE A 4 -1.60 -7.39 13.46
N GLN A 5 -0.77 -6.52 14.03
CA GLN A 5 0.06 -5.58 13.27
C GLN A 5 1.04 -6.33 12.34
N LEU A 6 1.60 -7.45 12.80
CA LEU A 6 2.48 -8.30 11.99
C LEU A 6 1.72 -8.96 10.84
N ILE A 7 0.51 -9.47 11.07
CA ILE A 7 -0.35 -9.99 10.00
C ILE A 7 -0.66 -8.90 8.98
N LEU A 8 -1.00 -7.68 9.42
CA LEU A 8 -1.23 -6.55 8.52
C LEU A 8 0.02 -6.20 7.69
N ALA A 9 1.21 -6.24 8.31
CA ALA A 9 2.48 -6.02 7.63
C ALA A 9 2.72 -7.08 6.55
N VAL A 10 2.49 -8.36 6.87
CA VAL A 10 2.65 -9.46 5.91
C VAL A 10 1.66 -9.34 4.75
N ILE A 11 0.38 -9.06 5.04
CA ILE A 11 -0.65 -8.90 4.00
C ILE A 11 -0.29 -7.75 3.06
N THR A 12 0.06 -6.58 3.61
CA THR A 12 0.40 -5.41 2.79
C THR A 12 1.69 -5.61 2.00
N LEU A 13 2.66 -6.34 2.55
CA LEU A 13 3.88 -6.73 1.84
C LEU A 13 3.57 -7.70 0.68
N LEU A 14 2.70 -8.70 0.90
CA LEU A 14 2.23 -9.58 -0.17
C LEU A 14 1.50 -8.81 -1.26
N CYS A 15 0.65 -7.85 -0.91
CA CYS A 15 0.02 -6.97 -1.88
C CYS A 15 1.06 -6.14 -2.64
N ALA A 16 2.05 -5.55 -1.95
CA ALA A 16 3.12 -4.78 -2.58
C ALA A 16 3.88 -5.61 -3.63
N VAL A 17 4.20 -6.86 -3.31
CA VAL A 17 4.83 -7.82 -4.24
C VAL A 17 3.87 -8.13 -5.40
N ALA A 18 2.60 -8.43 -5.11
CA ALA A 18 1.60 -8.75 -6.13
C ALA A 18 1.45 -7.61 -7.14
N PHE A 19 1.35 -6.35 -6.69
CA PHE A 19 1.30 -5.19 -7.56
C PHE A 19 2.61 -4.99 -8.32
N HIS A 20 3.77 -5.19 -7.69
CA HIS A 20 5.05 -5.03 -8.36
C HIS A 20 5.25 -6.01 -9.54
N PHE A 21 4.77 -7.25 -9.39
CA PHE A 21 4.89 -8.32 -10.39
C PHE A 21 3.63 -8.53 -11.24
N ALA A 22 2.60 -7.69 -11.07
CA ALA A 22 1.33 -7.82 -11.80
C ALA A 22 1.46 -7.68 -13.32
N GLY A 23 2.54 -7.05 -13.80
CA GLY A 23 2.67 -6.66 -15.20
C GLY A 23 1.54 -5.69 -15.58
N THR A 24 0.85 -5.94 -16.68
CA THR A 24 -0.25 -5.12 -17.18
C THR A 24 -1.63 -5.53 -16.67
N LYS A 25 -1.71 -6.51 -15.75
CA LYS A 25 -3.00 -7.00 -15.23
C LYS A 25 -3.76 -5.91 -14.45
N PRO A 26 -5.06 -5.73 -14.69
CA PRO A 26 -5.87 -4.79 -13.92
C PRO A 26 -6.15 -5.37 -12.53
N LEU A 27 -5.49 -4.83 -11.51
CA LEU A 27 -5.65 -5.25 -10.12
C LEU A 27 -6.51 -4.29 -9.28
N LEU A 28 -6.68 -3.04 -9.74
CA LEU A 28 -7.46 -2.02 -9.05
C LEU A 28 -8.74 -1.73 -9.84
N ASN A 29 -9.88 -2.21 -9.36
CA ASN A 29 -11.17 -1.97 -10.02
C ASN A 29 -11.58 -0.48 -10.07
N VAL A 30 -10.98 0.37 -9.22
CA VAL A 30 -11.26 1.81 -9.17
C VAL A 30 -10.52 2.59 -10.26
N VAL A 31 -9.52 1.98 -10.90
CA VAL A 31 -8.70 2.63 -11.93
C VAL A 31 -9.10 2.08 -13.29
N ASP A 32 -9.35 2.97 -14.25
CA ASP A 32 -9.50 2.56 -15.64
C ASP A 32 -8.13 2.28 -16.25
N TYR A 33 -7.78 0.99 -16.39
CA TYR A 33 -6.51 0.55 -16.96
C TYR A 33 -6.43 0.79 -18.47
N SER A 34 -7.56 0.99 -19.17
CA SER A 34 -7.57 1.25 -20.62
C SER A 34 -7.11 2.67 -20.95
N ALA A 35 -7.27 3.60 -20.01
CA ALA A 35 -6.79 4.98 -20.13
C ALA A 35 -5.30 5.15 -19.76
N LEU A 36 -4.64 4.09 -19.27
CA LEU A 36 -3.23 4.12 -18.89
C LEU A 36 -2.33 3.85 -20.10
N LYS A 37 -1.34 4.70 -20.32
CA LYS A 37 -0.33 4.50 -21.37
C LYS A 37 0.62 3.35 -21.05
N ASP A 38 0.95 3.16 -19.77
CA ASP A 38 1.78 2.06 -19.29
C ASP A 38 1.22 1.47 -17.99
N PRO A 39 0.33 0.47 -18.09
CA PRO A 39 -0.22 -0.25 -16.95
C PRO A 39 0.83 -0.94 -16.06
N ALA A 40 1.95 -1.39 -16.63
CA ALA A 40 2.97 -2.12 -15.89
C ALA A 40 3.80 -1.18 -15.01
N ALA A 41 4.17 -0.01 -15.52
CA ALA A 41 4.82 1.02 -14.73
C ALA A 41 3.90 1.54 -13.60
N PHE A 42 2.60 1.68 -13.87
CA PHE A 42 1.62 2.05 -12.87
C PHE A 42 1.54 1.00 -11.74
N ASN A 43 1.41 -0.27 -12.07
CA ASN A 43 1.38 -1.37 -11.10
C ASN A 43 2.66 -1.43 -10.24
N ARG A 44 3.84 -1.25 -10.85
CA ARG A 44 5.11 -1.15 -10.11
C ARG A 44 5.15 0.05 -9.17
N TYR A 45 4.60 1.18 -9.59
CA TYR A 45 4.49 2.38 -8.77
C TYR A 45 3.57 2.16 -7.56
N VAL A 46 2.39 1.56 -7.78
CA VAL A 46 1.46 1.16 -6.70
C VAL A 46 2.15 0.20 -5.73
N GLY A 47 2.83 -0.83 -6.24
CA GLY A 47 3.55 -1.79 -5.42
C GLY A 47 4.63 -1.14 -4.54
N LYS A 48 5.39 -0.17 -5.07
CA LYS A 48 6.37 0.60 -4.28
C LYS A 48 5.70 1.42 -3.18
N LEU A 49 4.59 2.10 -3.48
CA LEU A 49 3.87 2.88 -2.46
C LEU A 49 3.25 1.99 -1.38
N MET A 50 2.85 0.77 -1.73
CA MET A 50 2.27 -0.19 -0.79
C MET A 50 3.29 -0.72 0.23
N LEU A 51 4.59 -0.47 0.03
CA LEU A 51 5.62 -0.67 1.05
C LEU A 51 5.46 0.30 2.24
N ILE A 52 4.82 1.45 2.06
CA ILE A 52 4.58 2.43 3.13
C ILE A 52 3.70 1.83 4.23
N PRO A 53 2.45 1.38 3.97
CA PRO A 53 1.63 0.76 5.00
C PRO A 53 2.24 -0.54 5.55
N ALA A 54 3.01 -1.28 4.74
CA ALA A 54 3.75 -2.45 5.21
C ALA A 54 4.82 -2.10 6.24
N ALA A 55 5.62 -1.06 5.96
CA ALA A 55 6.64 -0.56 6.89
C ALA A 55 5.99 0.01 8.16
N VAL A 56 4.90 0.78 8.03
CA VAL A 56 4.15 1.30 9.19
C VAL A 56 3.64 0.15 10.07
N ALA A 57 3.01 -0.87 9.48
CA ALA A 57 2.53 -2.02 10.23
C ALA A 57 3.65 -2.81 10.92
N ALA A 58 4.79 -3.02 10.22
CA ALA A 58 5.95 -3.73 10.77
C ALA A 58 6.59 -2.97 11.94
N LEU A 59 6.79 -1.65 11.79
CA LEU A 59 7.33 -0.79 12.85
C LEU A 59 6.37 -0.72 14.04
N SER A 60 5.06 -0.59 13.78
CA SER A 60 4.03 -0.64 14.82
C SER A 60 4.06 -1.96 15.60
N ALA A 61 4.26 -3.09 14.92
CA ALA A 61 4.41 -4.40 15.56
C ALA A 61 5.65 -4.48 16.46
N LEU A 62 6.79 -3.97 15.99
CA LEU A 62 8.05 -3.93 16.73
C LEU A 62 7.96 -3.06 17.99
N ILE A 63 7.40 -1.85 17.86
CA ILE A 63 7.24 -0.92 18.99
C ILE A 63 6.23 -1.49 19.99
N SER A 64 5.11 -2.04 19.52
CA SER A 64 4.08 -2.62 20.40
C SER A 64 4.54 -3.87 21.14
N TYR A 65 5.57 -4.56 20.65
CA TYR A 65 6.20 -5.66 21.37
C TYR A 65 6.95 -5.17 22.61
N SER A 66 7.63 -4.03 22.51
CA SER A 66 8.38 -3.44 23.63
C SER A 66 7.49 -2.59 24.55
N TYR A 67 6.45 -1.95 23.99
CA TYR A 67 5.56 -1.02 24.69
C TYR A 67 4.09 -1.34 24.40
N PRO A 68 3.50 -2.34 25.07
CA PRO A 68 2.14 -2.81 24.78
C PRO A 68 1.07 -1.72 24.98
N ALA A 69 1.33 -0.73 25.85
CA ALA A 69 0.44 0.42 26.05
C ALA A 69 0.23 1.28 24.79
N LEU A 70 1.19 1.28 23.86
CA LEU A 70 1.12 2.03 22.60
C LEU A 70 0.44 1.23 21.47
N ALA A 71 0.04 -0.01 21.70
CA ALA A 71 -0.46 -0.87 20.63
C ALA A 71 -1.73 -0.33 19.96
N VAL A 72 -2.66 0.20 20.74
CA VAL A 72 -3.93 0.78 20.24
C VAL A 72 -3.68 2.03 19.37
N PRO A 73 -2.97 3.08 19.84
CA PRO A 73 -2.71 4.25 19.00
C PRO A 73 -1.89 3.89 17.75
N LEU A 74 -0.93 2.96 17.84
CA LEU A 74 -0.16 2.49 16.69
C LEU A 74 -1.01 1.71 15.67
N LEU A 75 -2.10 1.08 16.12
CA LEU A 75 -3.04 0.40 15.23
C LEU A 75 -3.82 1.41 14.36
N PHE A 76 -4.10 2.61 14.86
CA PHE A 76 -4.74 3.68 14.08
C PHE A 76 -3.83 4.28 13.01
N LEU A 77 -2.51 4.17 13.13
CA LEU A 77 -1.59 4.62 12.07
C LEU A 77 -1.75 3.80 10.80
N PHE A 78 -2.16 2.53 10.90
CA PHE A 78 -2.35 1.68 9.74
C PHE A 78 -3.43 2.20 8.77
N PRO A 79 -4.70 2.41 9.17
CA PRO A 79 -5.72 2.94 8.26
C PRO A 79 -5.35 4.34 7.73
N VAL A 80 -4.71 5.19 8.55
CA VAL A 80 -4.22 6.51 8.10
C VAL A 80 -3.18 6.35 6.98
N SER A 81 -2.24 5.40 7.11
CA SER A 81 -1.25 5.11 6.08
C SER A 81 -1.87 4.57 4.78
N VAL A 82 -2.94 3.78 4.89
CA VAL A 82 -3.69 3.27 3.73
C VAL A 82 -4.46 4.40 3.04
N LEU A 83 -5.09 5.31 3.78
CA LEU A 83 -5.76 6.47 3.19
C LEU A 83 -4.76 7.39 2.48
N ALA A 84 -3.62 7.66 3.10
CA ALA A 84 -2.53 8.42 2.48
C ALA A 84 -2.04 7.74 1.18
N LEU A 85 -1.91 6.41 1.19
CA LEU A 85 -1.58 5.62 0.00
C LEU A 85 -2.61 5.83 -1.12
N VAL A 86 -3.91 5.74 -0.82
CA VAL A 86 -4.98 5.92 -1.83
C VAL A 86 -4.90 7.31 -2.46
N VAL A 87 -4.74 8.36 -1.64
CA VAL A 87 -4.59 9.74 -2.14
C VAL A 87 -3.34 9.89 -3.01
N TRP A 88 -2.23 9.24 -2.63
CA TRP A 88 -1.00 9.25 -3.42
C TRP A 88 -1.14 8.48 -4.73
N ILE A 89 -1.84 7.35 -4.73
CA ILE A 89 -2.13 6.60 -5.96
C ILE A 89 -3.01 7.45 -6.90
N ALA A 90 -4.06 8.09 -6.38
CA ALA A 90 -4.97 8.92 -7.17
C ALA A 90 -4.29 10.18 -7.75
N SER A 91 -3.37 10.78 -7.01
CA SER A 91 -2.57 11.92 -7.52
C SER A 91 -1.48 11.47 -8.49
N GLY A 92 -0.87 10.31 -8.24
CA GLY A 92 0.19 9.74 -9.08
C GLY A 92 -0.32 9.11 -10.37
N SER A 93 -1.55 8.58 -10.40
CA SER A 93 -2.15 7.93 -11.57
C SER A 93 -2.23 8.86 -12.78
N LYS A 94 -2.45 10.17 -12.55
CA LYS A 94 -2.44 11.21 -13.59
C LYS A 94 -1.15 11.27 -14.39
N ARG A 95 -0.02 10.82 -13.82
CA ARG A 95 1.29 10.76 -14.51
C ARG A 95 1.39 9.60 -15.51
N PHE A 96 0.53 8.60 -15.36
CA PHE A 96 0.49 7.39 -16.18
C PHE A 96 -0.70 7.37 -17.14
N ALA A 97 -1.66 8.28 -16.96
CA ALA A 97 -2.74 8.51 -17.92
C ALA A 97 -2.15 8.96 -19.25
N GLY A 98 -2.63 8.38 -20.36
CA GLY A 98 -2.36 8.94 -21.67
C GLY A 98 -3.09 10.27 -21.78
N ASN A 99 -2.36 11.38 -21.93
CA ASN A 99 -2.97 12.64 -22.37
C ASN A 99 -3.76 12.34 -23.64
N VAL A 100 -5.08 12.55 -23.59
CA VAL A 100 -5.87 12.83 -24.80
C VAL A 100 -5.53 14.25 -25.24
#